data_AF-A0A5D9C121-F1
#
_entry.id   AF-A0A5D9C121-F1
#
_cell.length_a   1.000
_cell.length_b   1.000
_cell.length_c   1.000
_cell.angle_alpha   90.00
_cell.angle_beta   90.00
_cell.angle_gamma   90.00
#
_symmetry.space_group_name_H-M   'P 1'
#
loop_
_entity.id
_entity.type
_entity.pdbx_description
1 polymer ?
#
loop_
_entity_poly.entity_id
_entity_poly.type
_entity_poly.pdbx_seq_one_letter_code
_entity_poly.pdbx_strand_id
1 'polypeptide(L)'
;MNLRVLMAPDQIDKKFTQRGWRLDPALCPGCAAPKPKDPLMGASPSPAAIRGQTETLKLLAQHFDGENGRYVTGWSDATIAKAAGISTETVAAFRIAGFGEIKEPAEVALLRSDINSLEALQRDHASAMSTEIAALRGRLVDLSKVAA
;
A
#
# COMPACT_ATOMS: atom_id res chain seq x y z
N MET A 1 -49.35 -4.74 28.31
CA MET A 1 -47.89 -4.62 28.44
C MET A 1 -47.43 -5.59 29.52
N ASN A 2 -46.78 -6.70 29.16
CA ASN A 2 -46.34 -7.73 30.11
C ASN A 2 -44.85 -7.53 30.40
N LEU A 3 -44.53 -6.94 31.54
CA LEU A 3 -43.17 -6.84 32.03
C LEU A 3 -42.69 -8.25 32.39
N ARG A 4 -41.71 -8.77 31.64
CA ARG A 4 -41.04 -10.03 31.98
C ARG A 4 -40.48 -9.87 33.40
N VAL A 5 -41.05 -10.61 34.35
CA VAL A 5 -40.56 -10.68 35.73
C VAL A 5 -39.10 -11.12 35.66
N LEU A 6 -38.18 -10.20 35.93
CA LEU A 6 -36.76 -10.50 36.05
C LEU A 6 -36.63 -11.44 37.25
N MET A 7 -36.15 -12.66 37.00
CA MET A 7 -35.87 -13.62 38.07
C MET A 7 -34.86 -13.04 39.05
N ALA A 8 -34.97 -13.41 40.33
CA ALA A 8 -33.99 -13.01 41.33
C ALA A 8 -32.59 -13.48 40.90
N PRO A 9 -31.53 -12.67 41.11
CA PRO A 9 -30.20 -12.94 40.56
C PRO A 9 -29.63 -14.31 40.94
N ASP A 10 -29.93 -14.79 42.14
CA ASP A 10 -29.49 -16.10 42.66
C ASP A 10 -30.11 -17.28 41.89
N GLN A 11 -31.32 -17.10 41.35
CA GLN A 11 -32.01 -18.12 40.57
C GLN A 11 -31.54 -18.15 39.12
N ILE A 12 -30.99 -17.03 38.63
CA ILE A 12 -30.39 -16.95 37.30
C ILE A 12 -29.10 -17.79 37.29
N ASP A 13 -28.22 -17.60 38.28
CA ASP A 13 -26.95 -18.34 38.38
C ASP A 13 -27.16 -19.86 38.54
N LYS A 14 -28.15 -20.28 39.33
CA LYS A 14 -28.51 -21.70 39.48
C LYS A 14 -28.92 -22.32 38.15
N LYS A 15 -29.67 -21.60 37.29
CA LYS A 15 -30.10 -22.12 35.99
C LYS A 15 -28.98 -22.19 34.96
N PHE A 16 -28.04 -21.24 34.98
CA PHE A 16 -26.83 -21.32 34.15
C PHE A 16 -25.97 -22.51 34.55
N THR A 17 -25.76 -22.69 35.86
CA THR A 17 -25.00 -23.82 36.41
C THR A 17 -25.64 -25.18 36.07
N GLN A 18 -26.97 -25.30 36.17
CA GLN A 18 -27.70 -26.52 35.80
C GLN A 18 -27.63 -26.86 34.31
N ARG A 19 -27.50 -25.86 33.45
CA ARG A 19 -27.28 -26.03 32.00
C ARG A 19 -25.81 -26.32 31.65
N GLY A 20 -24.96 -26.55 32.65
CA GLY A 20 -23.55 -26.88 32.48
C GLY A 20 -22.64 -25.66 32.33
N TRP A 21 -23.17 -24.44 32.44
CA TRP A 21 -22.36 -23.22 32.39
C TRP A 21 -21.79 -22.96 33.78
N ARG A 22 -20.56 -23.43 34.02
CA ARG A 22 -19.77 -23.04 35.19
C ARG A 22 -18.82 -21.93 34.80
N LEU A 23 -19.12 -20.72 35.25
CA LEU A 23 -18.18 -19.61 35.23
C LEU A 23 -17.19 -19.87 36.37
N ASP A 24 -15.98 -20.32 36.04
CA ASP A 24 -14.89 -20.38 37.01
C ASP A 24 -14.62 -18.94 37.50
N PRO A 25 -14.69 -18.65 38.81
CA PRO A 25 -14.45 -17.30 39.34
C PRO A 25 -13.08 -16.72 38.96
N ALA A 26 -12.11 -17.59 38.63
CA ALA A 26 -10.77 -17.21 38.23
C ALA A 26 -10.60 -17.05 36.71
N LEU A 27 -11.59 -17.42 35.89
CA LEU A 27 -11.45 -17.46 34.43
C LEU A 27 -12.55 -16.65 33.74
N CYS A 28 -12.15 -15.58 33.05
CA CYS A 28 -13.10 -14.75 32.30
C CYS A 28 -13.72 -15.53 31.12
N PRO A 29 -14.97 -15.25 30.70
CA PRO A 29 -15.59 -15.95 29.57
C PRO A 29 -14.79 -15.85 28.25
N GLY A 30 -14.10 -14.72 28.02
CA GLY A 30 -13.20 -14.56 26.87
C GLY A 30 -11.89 -15.34 26.99
N CYS A 31 -11.50 -15.71 28.22
CA CYS A 31 -10.30 -16.46 28.56
C CYS A 31 -10.56 -17.97 28.46
N ALA A 32 -11.79 -18.41 28.78
CA ALA A 32 -12.26 -19.78 28.62
C ALA A 32 -12.62 -20.13 27.17
N ALA A 33 -12.91 -19.12 26.34
CA ALA A 33 -13.21 -19.32 24.94
C ALA A 33 -12.02 -19.99 24.24
N PRO A 34 -12.23 -21.07 23.47
CA PRO A 34 -11.17 -21.64 22.67
C PRO A 34 -10.69 -20.55 21.71
N LYS A 35 -9.42 -20.13 21.83
CA LYS A 35 -8.83 -19.25 20.85
C LYS A 35 -9.00 -19.91 19.47
N PRO A 36 -9.45 -19.18 18.44
CA PRO A 36 -9.47 -19.73 17.10
C PRO A 36 -8.05 -20.20 16.80
N LYS A 37 -7.89 -21.49 16.54
CA LYS A 37 -6.63 -22.04 16.06
C LYS A 37 -6.35 -21.28 14.76
N ASP A 38 -5.24 -20.55 14.71
CA ASP A 38 -4.75 -19.95 13.48
C ASP A 38 -4.88 -21.00 12.36
N PRO A 39 -5.44 -20.66 11.19
CA PRO A 39 -5.59 -21.63 10.13
C PRO A 39 -4.21 -22.18 9.78
N LEU A 40 -4.03 -23.46 10.08
CA LEU A 40 -2.83 -24.22 9.79
C LEU A 40 -2.50 -24.06 8.30
N MET A 41 -1.36 -23.43 8.05
CA MET A 41 -0.67 -23.34 6.77
C MET A 41 -0.60 -24.73 6.13
N GLY A 42 -1.23 -24.90 4.96
CA GLY A 42 -1.20 -26.16 4.23
C GLY A 42 -2.50 -26.60 3.56
N ALA A 43 -3.54 -25.75 3.50
CA ALA A 43 -4.69 -26.04 2.65
C ALA A 43 -4.21 -26.11 1.19
N SER A 44 -4.34 -27.29 0.57
CA SER A 44 -4.07 -27.42 -0.87
C SER A 44 -4.96 -26.43 -1.63
N PRO A 45 -4.41 -25.69 -2.61
CA PRO A 45 -5.16 -24.67 -3.32
C PRO A 45 -6.39 -25.30 -3.97
N SER A 46 -7.53 -24.61 -3.88
CA SER A 46 -8.76 -25.07 -4.52
C SER A 46 -8.57 -25.16 -6.05
N PRO A 47 -9.34 -26.01 -6.76
CA PRO A 47 -9.27 -26.07 -8.22
C PRO A 47 -9.54 -24.72 -8.90
N ALA A 48 -10.33 -23.83 -8.27
CA ALA A 48 -10.53 -22.47 -8.73
C ALA A 48 -9.26 -21.62 -8.57
N ALA A 49 -8.57 -21.74 -7.43
CA ALA A 49 -7.31 -21.06 -7.19
C ALA A 49 -6.22 -21.52 -8.17
N ILE A 50 -6.10 -22.82 -8.44
CA ILE A 50 -5.14 -23.37 -9.42
C ILE A 50 -5.41 -22.81 -10.82
N ARG A 51 -6.69 -22.77 -11.25
CA ARG A 51 -7.07 -22.18 -12.54
C ARG A 51 -6.73 -20.70 -12.62
N GLY A 52 -7.02 -19.93 -11.57
CA GLY A 52 -6.66 -18.51 -11.50
C GLY A 52 -5.16 -18.26 -11.56
N GLN A 53 -4.35 -19.08 -10.86
CA GLN A 53 -2.89 -19.02 -10.93
C GLN A 53 -2.37 -19.33 -12.34
N THR A 54 -2.91 -20.38 -12.97
CA THR A 54 -2.51 -20.79 -14.33
C THR A 54 -2.82 -19.70 -15.35
N GLU A 55 -4.02 -19.10 -15.28
CA GLU A 55 -4.41 -18.01 -16.18
C GLU A 55 -3.58 -16.75 -15.93
N THR A 56 -3.23 -16.46 -14.67
CA THR A 56 -2.35 -15.34 -14.31
C THR A 56 -0.98 -15.49 -14.94
N LEU A 57 -0.36 -16.68 -14.82
CA LEU A 57 0.96 -16.94 -15.42
C LEU A 57 0.91 -16.83 -16.95
N LYS A 58 -0.16 -17.33 -17.58
CA LYS A 58 -0.37 -17.20 -19.02
C LYS A 58 -0.52 -15.74 -19.46
N LEU A 59 -1.32 -14.95 -18.77
CA LEU A 59 -1.53 -13.53 -19.08
C LEU A 59 -0.26 -12.69 -18.86
N LEU A 60 0.48 -12.97 -17.78
CA LEU A 60 1.78 -12.35 -17.55
C LEU A 60 2.77 -12.70 -18.66
N ALA A 61 2.85 -13.96 -19.08
CA ALA A 61 3.72 -14.36 -20.19
C ALA A 61 3.36 -13.70 -21.53
N GLN A 62 2.09 -13.34 -21.74
CA GLN A 62 1.64 -12.71 -22.99
C GLN A 62 1.76 -11.18 -22.99
N HIS A 63 1.59 -10.55 -21.82
CA HIS A 63 1.39 -9.11 -21.73
C HIS A 63 2.42 -8.38 -20.87
N PHE A 64 3.27 -9.09 -20.13
CA PHE A 64 4.35 -8.49 -19.36
C PHE A 64 5.70 -8.76 -20.03
N ASP A 65 6.35 -7.69 -20.42
CA ASP A 65 7.71 -7.68 -20.94
C ASP A 65 8.67 -7.64 -19.75
N GLY A 66 9.22 -8.80 -19.37
CA GLY A 66 10.14 -8.94 -18.24
C GLY A 66 11.50 -8.26 -18.48
N GLU A 67 11.94 -8.11 -19.73
CA GLU A 67 13.20 -7.43 -20.04
C GLU A 67 13.09 -5.94 -19.75
N ASN A 68 12.02 -5.31 -20.25
CA ASN A 68 11.76 -3.89 -20.05
C ASN A 68 10.97 -3.58 -18.77
N GLY A 69 10.52 -4.61 -18.03
CA GLY A 69 9.74 -4.47 -16.81
C GLY A 69 8.44 -3.69 -17.02
N ARG A 70 7.71 -3.95 -18.11
CA ARG A 70 6.51 -3.17 -18.46
C ARG A 70 5.39 -4.02 -19.03
N TYR A 71 4.18 -3.52 -18.88
CA TYR A 71 3.01 -4.09 -19.53
C TYR A 71 2.85 -3.59 -20.96
N VAL A 72 2.26 -4.43 -21.82
CA VAL A 72 1.69 -3.99 -23.09
C VAL A 72 0.56 -2.97 -22.83
N THR A 73 0.37 -2.03 -23.74
CA THR A 73 -0.62 -0.95 -23.63
C THR A 73 -2.00 -1.45 -23.20
N GLY A 74 -2.55 -0.86 -22.14
CA GLY A 74 -3.87 -1.19 -21.59
C GLY A 74 -3.87 -2.35 -20.58
N TRP A 75 -2.72 -3.01 -20.36
CA TRP A 75 -2.58 -4.07 -19.36
C TRP A 75 -1.93 -3.58 -18.06
N SER A 76 -2.30 -4.24 -16.97
CA SER A 76 -1.83 -4.00 -15.61
C SER A 76 -2.15 -5.20 -14.71
N ASP A 77 -1.53 -5.23 -13.53
CA ASP A 77 -1.86 -6.20 -12.46
C ASP A 77 -3.39 -6.22 -12.17
N ALA A 78 -4.06 -5.07 -12.20
CA ALA A 78 -5.51 -4.93 -12.01
C ALA A 78 -6.35 -5.60 -13.11
N THR A 79 -5.96 -5.43 -14.37
CA THR A 79 -6.66 -6.05 -15.49
C THR A 79 -6.50 -7.57 -15.50
N ILE A 80 -5.30 -8.06 -15.16
CA ILE A 80 -5.00 -9.49 -15.08
C ILE A 80 -5.75 -10.12 -13.90
N ALA A 81 -5.74 -9.48 -12.73
CA ALA A 81 -6.46 -9.93 -11.54
C ALA A 81 -7.97 -10.12 -11.83
N LYS A 82 -8.58 -9.16 -12.51
CA LYS A 82 -9.99 -9.23 -12.92
C LYS A 82 -10.25 -10.38 -13.90
N ALA A 83 -9.35 -10.62 -14.85
CA ALA A 83 -9.49 -11.68 -15.84
C ALA A 83 -9.27 -13.08 -15.23
N ALA A 84 -8.30 -13.22 -14.33
CA ALA A 84 -7.95 -14.50 -13.69
C ALA A 84 -8.79 -14.81 -12.43
N GLY A 85 -9.54 -13.84 -11.91
CA GLY A 85 -10.37 -14.02 -10.71
C GLY A 85 -9.56 -14.16 -9.42
N ILE A 86 -8.38 -13.53 -9.35
CA ILE A 86 -7.52 -13.53 -8.16
C ILE A 86 -7.22 -12.09 -7.70
N SER A 87 -6.62 -11.91 -6.53
CA SER A 87 -6.30 -10.56 -6.03
C SER A 87 -5.14 -9.94 -6.81
N THR A 88 -5.17 -8.60 -6.94
CA THR A 88 -4.10 -7.80 -7.56
C THR A 88 -2.77 -7.99 -6.88
N GLU A 89 -2.76 -8.09 -5.55
CA GLU A 89 -1.57 -8.36 -4.75
C GLU A 89 -0.94 -9.72 -5.10
N THR A 90 -1.78 -10.74 -5.32
CA THR A 90 -1.30 -12.07 -5.73
C THR A 90 -0.71 -12.03 -7.14
N VAL A 91 -1.33 -11.29 -8.08
CA VAL A 91 -0.77 -11.08 -9.42
C VAL A 91 0.57 -10.38 -9.36
N ALA A 92 0.67 -9.31 -8.57
CA ALA A 92 1.92 -8.57 -8.38
C ALA A 92 3.02 -9.48 -7.81
N ALA A 93 2.69 -10.32 -6.82
CA ALA A 93 3.63 -11.29 -6.27
C ALA A 93 4.12 -12.30 -7.32
N PHE A 94 3.22 -12.86 -8.14
CA PHE A 94 3.59 -13.77 -9.23
C PHE A 94 4.43 -13.08 -10.30
N ARG A 95 4.08 -11.85 -10.67
CA ARG A 95 4.86 -11.05 -11.62
C ARG A 95 6.28 -10.84 -11.09
N ILE A 96 6.42 -10.34 -9.86
CA ILE A 96 7.74 -10.07 -9.26
C ILE A 96 8.57 -11.35 -9.18
N ALA A 97 7.97 -12.46 -8.73
CA ALA A 97 8.67 -13.73 -8.56
C ALA A 97 9.05 -14.42 -9.89
N GLY A 98 8.19 -14.34 -10.91
CA GLY A 98 8.36 -15.09 -12.16
C GLY A 98 8.88 -14.29 -13.35
N PHE A 99 8.61 -12.98 -13.39
CA PHE A 99 8.85 -12.14 -14.57
C PHE A 99 9.64 -10.85 -14.26
N GLY A 100 9.65 -10.41 -13.00
CA GLY A 100 10.40 -9.24 -12.53
C GLY A 100 9.55 -8.05 -12.10
N GLU A 101 10.22 -7.00 -11.64
CA GLU A 101 9.60 -5.76 -11.18
C GLU A 101 9.24 -4.83 -12.34
N ILE A 102 8.28 -3.94 -12.09
CA ILE A 102 7.98 -2.88 -13.05
C ILE A 102 9.13 -1.88 -13.03
N LYS A 103 9.77 -1.68 -14.17
CA LYS A 103 10.89 -0.74 -14.32
C LYS A 103 10.37 0.62 -14.77
N GLU A 104 11.03 1.67 -14.28
CA GLU A 104 10.81 3.01 -14.79
C GLU A 104 11.30 3.09 -16.26
N PRO A 105 10.49 3.63 -17.20
CA PRO A 105 10.95 3.82 -18.56
C PRO A 105 12.16 4.75 -18.63
N ALA A 106 13.13 4.43 -19.48
CA ALA A 106 14.37 5.22 -19.62
C ALA A 106 14.09 6.70 -19.93
N GLU A 107 13.05 6.99 -20.72
CA GLU A 107 12.62 8.35 -21.04
C GLU A 107 12.19 9.14 -19.79
N VAL A 108 11.52 8.50 -18.83
CA VAL A 108 11.10 9.15 -17.57
C VAL A 108 12.31 9.41 -16.68
N ALA A 109 13.28 8.48 -16.63
CA ALA A 109 14.52 8.68 -15.90
C ALA A 109 15.35 9.84 -16.48
N LEU A 110 15.43 9.95 -17.81
CA LEU A 110 16.05 11.08 -18.51
C LEU A 110 15.33 12.40 -18.20
N LEU A 111 14.01 12.44 -18.32
CA LEU A 111 13.22 13.64 -17.98
C LEU A 111 13.43 14.08 -16.54
N ARG A 112 13.52 13.15 -15.58
CA ARG A 112 13.84 13.49 -14.19
C ARG A 112 15.24 14.09 -14.05
N SER A 113 16.22 13.55 -14.78
CA SER A 113 17.57 14.11 -14.84
C SER A 113 17.58 15.53 -15.43
N ASP A 114 16.82 15.75 -16.50
CA ASP A 114 16.70 17.05 -17.16
C ASP A 114 16.04 18.08 -16.23
N ILE A 115 14.95 17.70 -15.55
CA ILE A 115 14.28 18.55 -14.55
C ILE A 115 15.27 18.97 -13.46
N ASN A 116 16.00 18.02 -12.88
CA ASN A 116 16.99 18.32 -11.83
C ASN A 116 18.09 19.28 -12.32
N SER A 117 18.52 19.12 -13.57
CA SER A 117 19.53 19.98 -14.20
C SER A 117 18.99 21.39 -14.42
N LEU A 118 17.75 21.52 -14.88
CA LEU A 118 17.08 22.81 -15.05
C LEU A 118 16.84 23.52 -13.71
N GLU A 119 16.44 22.79 -12.67
CA GLU A 119 16.28 23.35 -11.32
C GLU A 119 17.61 23.81 -10.72
N ALA A 120 18.71 23.10 -10.99
CA ALA A 120 20.05 23.55 -10.61
C ALA A 120 20.44 24.84 -11.33
N LEU A 121 20.29 24.89 -12.66
CA LEU A 121 20.55 26.09 -13.45
C LEU A 121 19.70 27.29 -13.00
N GLN A 122 18.42 27.05 -12.70
CA GLN A 122 17.53 28.08 -12.18
C GLN A 122 18.03 28.65 -10.85
N ARG A 123 18.47 27.79 -9.92
CA ARG A 123 19.03 28.23 -8.62
C ARG A 123 20.29 29.05 -8.80
N ASP A 124 21.18 28.63 -9.69
CA ASP A 124 22.42 29.35 -9.97
C ASP A 124 22.14 30.72 -10.60
N HIS A 125 21.22 30.80 -11.57
CA HIS A 125 20.80 32.06 -12.17
C HIS A 125 20.15 32.99 -11.14
N ALA A 126 19.28 32.47 -10.28
CA ALA A 126 18.64 33.26 -9.23
C ALA A 126 19.67 33.82 -8.23
N SER A 127 20.68 33.03 -7.88
CA SER A 127 21.79 33.47 -7.03
C SER A 127 22.60 34.59 -7.70
N ALA A 128 23.01 34.39 -8.96
CA ALA A 128 23.76 35.38 -9.73
C ALA A 128 23.00 36.71 -9.85
N MET A 129 21.71 36.67 -10.22
CA MET A 129 20.87 37.85 -10.32
C MET A 129 20.74 38.58 -8.97
N SER A 130 20.59 37.84 -7.87
CA SER A 130 20.52 38.42 -6.53
C SER A 130 21.83 39.16 -6.16
N THR A 131 22.98 38.56 -6.47
CA THR A 131 24.29 39.18 -6.26
C THR A 131 24.47 40.44 -7.11
N GLU A 132 24.08 40.41 -8.38
CA GLU A 132 24.14 41.58 -9.27
C GLU A 132 23.24 42.72 -8.78
N ILE A 133 22.02 42.41 -8.34
CA ILE A 133 21.10 43.40 -7.76
C ILE A 133 21.72 44.03 -6.50
N ALA A 134 22.32 43.22 -5.62
CA ALA A 134 23.00 43.73 -4.44
C ALA A 134 24.18 44.65 -4.79
N ALA A 135 25.00 44.27 -5.77
CA ALA A 135 26.12 45.08 -6.24
C ALA A 135 25.67 46.41 -6.88
N LEU A 136 24.61 46.39 -7.69
CA LEU A 136 24.02 47.59 -8.28
C LEU A 136 23.48 48.55 -7.20
N ARG A 137 22.79 48.01 -6.19
CA ARG A 137 22.31 48.79 -5.04
C ARG A 137 23.47 49.44 -4.27
N GLY A 138 24.57 48.71 -4.05
CA GLY A 138 25.77 49.26 -3.43
C GLY A 138 26.35 50.46 -4.21
N ARG A 139 26.52 50.30 -5.54
CA ARG A 139 27.00 51.39 -6.41
C ARG A 139 26.10 52.62 -6.39
N LEU A 140 24.77 52.41 -6.33
CA LEU A 140 23.81 53.52 -6.26
C LEU A 140 23.96 54.31 -4.96
N VAL A 141 24.17 53.62 -3.83
CA VAL A 141 24.44 54.26 -2.54
C VAL A 141 25.75 55.06 -2.60
N ASP A 142 26.82 54.52 -3.19
CA ASP A 142 28.09 55.22 -3.27
C ASP A 142 28.02 56.47 -4.16
N LEU A 143 27.34 56.39 -5.32
CA LEU A 143 27.09 57.54 -6.18
C LEU A 143 26.27 58.63 -5.45
N SER A 144 25.28 58.24 -4.65
CA SER A 144 24.45 59.19 -3.89
C SER A 144 25.24 59.98 -2.83
N LYS A 145 26.33 59.42 -2.30
CA LYS A 145 27.20 60.09 -1.32
C LYS A 145 28.17 61.08 -1.96
N VAL A 146 28.56 60.85 -3.22
CA VAL A 146 29.50 61.72 -3.96
C VAL A 146 28.78 62.95 -4.54
N ALA A 147 27.47 62.84 -4.78
CA ALA A 147 26.65 63.91 -5.32
C ALA A 147 26.06 64.88 -4.26
N ALA A 148 26.28 64.62 -2.96
CA ALA A 148 25.84 65.43 -1.83
C ALA A 148 27.01 66.21 -1.23
#